data_AF-A0AAV1LQ00-F1
#
_entry.id   AF-A0AAV1LQ00-F1
#
_cell.length_a   1.000
_cell.length_b   1.000
_cell.length_c   1.000
_cell.angle_alpha   90.00
_cell.angle_beta   90.00
_cell.angle_gamma   90.00
#
_symmetry.space_group_name_H-M   'P 1'
#
loop_
_entity.id
_entity.type
_entity.pdbx_description
1 polymer ?
#
loop_
_entity_poly.entity_id
_entity_poly.type
_entity_poly.pdbx_seq_one_letter_code
_entity_poly.pdbx_strand_id
1 'polypeptide(L)'
;MTDSGYTARHPKAEVDICAGSRGAVLAAAAVIMMVLSRSLLKIFQLTAVQKVNPDTYSFEEESLEAMILKELLVICDHADKVCLKELHPSNSRLVMVLSRSKGSLINISLMIACVGQQAISGHRVMDSRTELYHTLKSTLKFRFVENSFDSGLTPTEFFFHTMSGREGLVDTDVKTRVNEFCQLRNCQALNVSVDWMVII
;
A
#
# COMPACT_ATOMS: atom_id res chain seq x y z
N MET A 1 41.17 -15.27 31.90
CA MET A 1 40.48 -16.58 31.90
C MET A 1 38.99 -16.31 31.88
N THR A 2 38.38 -16.68 30.76
CA THR A 2 36.94 -16.81 30.46
C THR A 2 36.01 -15.60 30.66
N ASP A 3 35.98 -14.72 29.65
CA ASP A 3 34.77 -13.99 29.25
C ASP A 3 33.79 -15.01 28.63
N SER A 4 32.76 -15.38 29.39
CA SER A 4 31.65 -16.21 28.91
C SER A 4 30.68 -15.33 28.12
N GLY A 5 30.97 -15.15 26.83
CA GLY A 5 30.06 -14.52 25.88
C GLY A 5 28.73 -15.28 25.79
N TYR A 6 27.69 -14.74 26.40
CA TYR A 6 26.30 -15.03 26.06
C TYR A 6 25.98 -14.41 24.69
N THR A 7 26.60 -14.93 23.64
CA THR A 7 26.07 -14.80 22.28
C THR A 7 25.35 -16.09 21.95
N ALA A 8 24.20 -16.29 22.58
CA ALA A 8 23.17 -17.13 22.01
C ALA A 8 22.71 -16.43 20.73
N ARG A 9 23.49 -16.58 19.66
CA ARG A 9 22.94 -16.48 18.30
C ARG A 9 21.93 -17.59 18.23
N HIS A 10 20.69 -17.28 18.62
CA HIS A 10 19.56 -17.97 18.02
C HIS A 10 19.88 -18.02 16.52
N PRO A 11 19.83 -19.19 15.88
CA PRO A 11 19.81 -19.21 14.43
C PRO A 11 18.74 -18.19 14.08
N LYS A 12 19.11 -17.16 13.30
CA LYS A 12 18.10 -16.29 12.72
C LYS A 12 17.08 -17.28 12.20
N ALA A 13 15.88 -17.26 12.75
CA ALA A 13 14.76 -17.82 12.04
C ALA A 13 14.83 -17.02 10.74
N GLU A 14 15.50 -17.57 9.73
CA GLU A 14 15.04 -17.44 8.37
C GLU A 14 13.56 -17.64 8.54
N VAL A 15 12.84 -16.52 8.48
CA VAL A 15 11.40 -16.56 8.31
C VAL A 15 11.33 -17.28 6.98
N ASP A 16 11.24 -18.60 7.03
CA ASP A 16 11.25 -19.43 5.83
C ASP A 16 9.84 -19.22 5.31
N ILE A 17 9.71 -18.11 4.57
CA ILE A 17 8.43 -17.45 4.36
C ILE A 17 7.51 -18.45 3.69
N CYS A 18 7.98 -19.39 2.87
CA CYS A 18 7.25 -20.62 2.59
C CYS A 18 8.17 -21.73 2.08
N ALA A 19 8.08 -22.90 2.70
CA ALA A 19 8.10 -24.15 1.95
C ALA A 19 6.86 -24.16 1.03
N GLY A 20 6.95 -23.60 -0.18
CA GLY A 20 5.90 -23.66 -1.21
C GLY A 20 5.43 -22.36 -1.88
N SER A 21 5.92 -21.15 -1.53
CA SER A 21 5.50 -19.89 -2.20
C SER A 21 6.49 -19.31 -3.17
N ARG A 22 7.70 -19.87 -3.30
CA ARG A 22 8.68 -19.34 -4.27
C ARG A 22 8.12 -19.32 -5.69
N GLY A 23 7.31 -20.34 -6.05
CA GLY A 23 6.56 -20.36 -7.30
C GLY A 23 5.53 -19.23 -7.42
N ALA A 24 4.75 -18.99 -6.37
CA ALA A 24 3.77 -17.90 -6.33
C ALA A 24 4.42 -16.51 -6.44
N VAL A 25 5.56 -16.29 -5.77
CA VAL A 25 6.33 -15.03 -5.85
C VAL A 25 6.84 -14.80 -7.28
N LEU A 26 7.45 -15.82 -7.88
CA LEU A 26 7.98 -15.73 -9.25
C LEU A 26 6.86 -15.55 -10.29
N ALA A 27 5.74 -16.27 -10.15
CA ALA A 27 4.58 -16.14 -11.02
C ALA A 27 3.93 -14.76 -10.92
N ALA A 28 3.77 -14.24 -9.69
CA ALA A 28 3.27 -12.89 -9.46
C ALA A 28 4.21 -11.84 -10.07
N ALA A 29 5.52 -11.93 -9.81
CA ALA A 29 6.52 -11.02 -10.38
C ALA A 29 6.52 -11.04 -11.91
N ALA A 30 6.40 -12.22 -12.54
CA ALA A 30 6.32 -12.35 -14.00
C ALA A 30 5.07 -11.68 -14.58
N VAL A 31 3.92 -11.85 -13.93
CA VAL A 31 2.66 -11.21 -14.35
C VAL A 31 2.71 -9.71 -14.14
N ILE A 32 3.24 -9.24 -13.01
CA ILE A 32 3.45 -7.82 -12.75
C ILE A 32 4.32 -7.22 -13.86
N MET A 33 5.47 -7.82 -14.17
CA MET A 33 6.34 -7.33 -15.24
C MET A 33 5.65 -7.32 -16.62
N MET A 34 4.86 -8.35 -16.95
CA MET A 34 4.15 -8.44 -18.22
C MET A 34 2.99 -7.45 -18.34
N VAL A 35 2.22 -7.24 -17.28
CA VAL A 35 1.06 -6.32 -17.29
C VAL A 35 1.56 -4.88 -17.16
N LEU A 36 2.54 -4.62 -16.30
CA LEU A 36 3.14 -3.31 -16.11
C LEU A 36 3.80 -2.78 -17.37
N SER A 37 4.52 -3.62 -18.14
CA SER A 37 5.08 -3.19 -19.43
C SER A 37 4.00 -2.78 -20.44
N ARG A 38 2.84 -3.46 -20.47
CA ARG A 38 1.70 -3.10 -21.32
C ARG A 38 0.98 -1.84 -20.84
N SER A 39 0.73 -1.72 -19.54
CA SER A 39 0.02 -0.59 -18.95
C SER A 39 0.89 0.68 -18.95
N LEU A 40 2.22 0.57 -18.79
CA LEU A 40 3.14 1.71 -18.91
C LEU A 40 3.13 2.32 -20.31
N LEU A 41 3.03 1.51 -21.37
CA LEU A 41 2.88 2.03 -22.74
C LEU A 41 1.58 2.81 -22.90
N LYS A 42 0.48 2.28 -22.35
CA LYS A 42 -0.85 2.91 -22.40
C LYS A 42 -0.88 4.21 -21.60
N ILE A 43 -0.28 4.22 -20.40
CA ILE A 43 -0.14 5.43 -19.58
C ILE A 43 0.77 6.45 -20.28
N PHE A 44 1.88 6.02 -20.88
CA PHE A 44 2.78 6.91 -21.63
C PHE A 44 2.08 7.58 -22.81
N GLN A 45 1.24 6.85 -23.54
CA GLN A 45 0.39 7.42 -24.59
C GLN A 45 -0.60 8.44 -24.03
N LEU A 46 -1.27 8.14 -22.92
CA LEU A 46 -2.23 9.04 -22.27
C LEU A 46 -1.56 10.33 -21.76
N THR A 47 -0.35 10.24 -21.18
CA THR A 47 0.42 11.41 -20.74
C THR A 47 0.99 12.21 -21.93
N ALA A 48 1.27 11.57 -23.07
CA ALA A 48 1.71 12.27 -24.28
C ALA A 48 0.60 13.15 -24.88
N VAL A 49 -0.66 12.73 -24.79
CA VAL A 49 -1.83 13.52 -25.24
C VAL A 49 -1.98 14.80 -24.42
N GLN A 50 -1.70 14.75 -23.12
CA GLN A 50 -1.84 15.91 -22.23
C GLN A 50 -0.81 17.02 -22.51
N LYS A 51 0.37 16.69 -23.06
CA LYS A 51 1.38 17.69 -23.45
C LYS A 51 0.98 18.55 -24.66
N VAL A 52 -0.08 18.18 -25.38
CA VAL A 52 -0.49 18.83 -26.64
C VAL A 52 -1.53 19.93 -26.42
N ASN A 53 -2.27 19.95 -25.30
CA ASN A 53 -3.31 20.95 -25.02
C ASN A 53 -3.16 21.53 -23.60
N PRO A 54 -2.36 22.59 -23.42
CA PRO A 54 -2.08 23.19 -22.12
C PRO A 54 -3.13 24.22 -21.65
N ASP A 55 -4.31 24.29 -22.28
CA ASP A 55 -5.25 25.42 -22.08
C ASP A 55 -6.52 25.03 -21.27
N THR A 56 -6.71 23.74 -20.96
CA THR A 56 -7.90 23.21 -20.25
C THR A 56 -7.47 22.63 -18.89
N TYR A 57 -7.17 23.51 -17.94
CA TYR A 57 -6.11 23.25 -16.94
C TYR A 57 -6.47 22.54 -15.61
N SER A 58 -7.72 22.16 -15.33
CA SER A 58 -8.05 21.58 -14.00
C SER A 58 -8.89 20.30 -14.04
N PHE A 59 -9.95 20.25 -14.84
CA PHE A 59 -10.84 19.09 -14.90
C PHE A 59 -10.21 17.89 -15.63
N GLU A 60 -9.33 18.14 -16.60
CA GLU A 60 -8.70 17.07 -17.38
C GLU A 60 -7.55 16.37 -16.63
N GLU A 61 -6.86 17.07 -15.71
CA GLU A 61 -5.77 16.48 -14.92
C GLU A 61 -6.28 15.48 -13.86
N GLU A 62 -7.33 15.84 -13.12
CA GLU A 62 -7.98 14.95 -12.14
C GLU A 62 -8.57 13.70 -12.83
N SER A 63 -9.17 13.89 -14.02
CA SER A 63 -9.71 12.80 -14.84
C SER A 63 -8.61 11.85 -15.33
N LEU A 64 -7.47 12.39 -15.77
CA LEU A 64 -6.33 11.57 -16.19
C LEU A 64 -5.71 10.81 -15.02
N GLU A 65 -5.50 11.47 -13.88
CA GLU A 65 -5.00 10.84 -12.66
C GLU A 65 -5.91 9.69 -12.22
N ALA A 66 -7.24 9.89 -12.26
CA ALA A 66 -8.20 8.82 -11.99
C ALA A 66 -8.09 7.66 -12.98
N MET A 67 -7.88 7.92 -14.28
CA MET A 67 -7.66 6.89 -15.29
C MET A 67 -6.38 6.09 -15.03
N ILE A 68 -5.29 6.77 -14.65
CA ILE A 68 -4.02 6.10 -14.34
C ILE A 68 -4.14 5.24 -13.09
N LEU A 69 -4.76 5.75 -12.02
CA LEU A 69 -5.04 4.99 -10.81
C LEU A 69 -5.86 3.73 -11.11
N LYS A 70 -6.90 3.87 -11.94
CA LYS A 70 -7.72 2.75 -12.38
C LYS A 70 -6.91 1.68 -13.10
N GLU A 71 -6.02 2.06 -14.01
CA GLU A 71 -5.18 1.10 -14.74
C GLU A 71 -4.20 0.41 -13.79
N LEU A 72 -3.59 1.12 -12.83
CA LEU A 72 -2.68 0.53 -11.84
C LEU A 72 -3.39 -0.45 -10.90
N LEU A 73 -4.64 -0.18 -10.52
CA LEU A 73 -5.46 -1.11 -9.74
C LEU A 73 -5.70 -2.41 -10.50
N VAL A 74 -5.92 -2.34 -11.82
CA VAL A 74 -6.07 -3.54 -12.66
C VAL A 74 -4.81 -4.40 -12.63
N ILE A 75 -3.61 -3.80 -12.58
CA ILE A 75 -2.35 -4.55 -12.46
C ILE A 75 -2.32 -5.35 -11.16
N CYS A 76 -2.63 -4.70 -10.03
CA CYS A 76 -2.69 -5.35 -8.73
C CYS A 76 -3.70 -6.50 -8.73
N ASP A 77 -4.92 -6.29 -9.23
CA ASP A 77 -5.95 -7.32 -9.28
C ASP A 77 -5.52 -8.58 -10.06
N HIS A 78 -4.76 -8.42 -11.14
CA HIS A 78 -4.24 -9.56 -11.91
C HIS A 78 -3.14 -10.30 -11.14
N ALA A 79 -2.24 -9.55 -10.51
CA ALA A 79 -1.17 -10.12 -9.69
C ALA A 79 -1.74 -10.90 -8.49
N ASP A 80 -2.76 -10.36 -7.83
CA ASP A 80 -3.46 -10.98 -6.70
C ASP A 80 -4.09 -12.31 -7.11
N LYS A 81 -4.82 -12.34 -8.22
CA LYS A 81 -5.48 -13.56 -8.71
C LYS A 81 -4.50 -14.66 -9.05
N VAL A 82 -3.34 -14.32 -9.59
CA VAL A 82 -2.28 -15.29 -9.92
C VAL A 82 -1.62 -15.79 -8.65
N CYS A 83 -1.25 -14.88 -7.74
CA CYS A 83 -0.68 -15.20 -6.44
C CYS A 83 -1.55 -16.20 -5.66
N LEU A 84 -2.87 -15.96 -5.61
CA LEU A 84 -3.80 -16.83 -4.88
C LEU A 84 -3.97 -18.22 -5.50
N LYS A 85 -3.82 -18.36 -6.83
CA LYS A 85 -3.89 -19.66 -7.51
C LYS A 85 -2.66 -20.52 -7.26
N GLU A 86 -1.50 -19.89 -7.14
CA GLU A 86 -0.21 -20.56 -6.96
C GLU A 86 0.07 -20.94 -5.49
N LEU A 87 -0.71 -20.41 -4.55
CA LEU A 87 -0.53 -20.70 -3.13
C LEU A 87 -1.11 -22.08 -2.75
N HIS A 88 -0.27 -22.90 -2.12
CA HIS A 88 -0.71 -24.19 -1.62
C HIS A 88 -1.78 -24.03 -0.52
N PRO A 89 -2.86 -24.85 -0.50
CA PRO A 89 -3.93 -24.75 0.50
C PRO A 89 -3.47 -24.88 1.95
N SER A 90 -2.36 -25.58 2.21
CA SER A 90 -1.78 -25.74 3.56
C SER A 90 -0.90 -24.57 4.00
N ASN A 91 -0.79 -23.50 3.20
CA ASN A 91 0.02 -22.34 3.56
C ASN A 91 -0.56 -21.65 4.81
N SER A 92 0.28 -21.43 5.83
CA SER A 92 -0.14 -20.86 7.12
C SER A 92 -0.78 -19.49 6.99
N ARG A 93 -0.31 -18.63 6.07
CA ARG A 93 -0.90 -17.30 5.83
C ARG A 93 -2.26 -17.41 5.15
N LEU A 94 -2.38 -18.32 4.18
CA LEU A 94 -3.65 -18.56 3.50
C LEU A 94 -4.69 -19.10 4.49
N VAL A 95 -4.31 -20.08 5.33
CA VAL A 95 -5.19 -20.63 6.37
C VAL A 95 -5.62 -19.56 7.37
N MET A 96 -4.72 -18.69 7.82
CA MET A 96 -5.03 -17.58 8.76
C MET A 96 -6.07 -16.60 8.19
N VAL A 97 -5.96 -16.28 6.90
CA VAL A 97 -6.90 -15.39 6.22
C VAL A 97 -8.22 -16.10 5.93
N LEU A 98 -8.19 -17.35 5.48
CA LEU A 98 -9.39 -18.16 5.22
C LEU A 98 -10.19 -18.43 6.51
N SER A 99 -9.51 -18.66 7.62
CA SER A 99 -10.13 -18.81 8.94
C SER A 99 -10.61 -17.49 9.53
N ARG A 100 -10.38 -16.36 8.84
CA ARG A 100 -10.72 -14.99 9.27
C ARG A 100 -10.15 -14.63 10.65
N SER A 101 -9.06 -15.28 11.05
CA SER A 101 -8.43 -15.00 12.33
C SER A 101 -7.68 -13.68 12.29
N LYS A 102 -6.87 -13.46 11.24
CA LYS A 102 -6.10 -12.24 11.08
C LYS A 102 -5.69 -12.02 9.62
N GLY A 103 -5.72 -10.75 9.21
CA GLY A 103 -5.32 -10.34 7.87
C GLY A 103 -6.39 -10.59 6.82
N SER A 104 -6.11 -10.09 5.62
CA SER A 104 -6.95 -10.22 4.44
C SER A 104 -6.13 -10.75 3.26
N LEU A 105 -6.80 -11.07 2.15
CA LEU A 105 -6.11 -11.48 0.92
C LEU A 105 -5.16 -10.39 0.41
N ILE A 106 -5.49 -9.12 0.66
CA ILE A 106 -4.63 -7.97 0.32
C ILE A 106 -3.30 -8.08 1.07
N ASN A 107 -3.32 -8.45 2.37
CA ASN A 107 -2.08 -8.61 3.13
C ASN A 107 -1.16 -9.69 2.53
N ILE A 108 -1.74 -10.80 2.04
CA ILE A 108 -0.99 -11.85 1.34
C ILE A 108 -0.42 -11.30 0.03
N SER A 109 -1.20 -10.54 -0.73
CA SER A 109 -0.73 -9.90 -1.96
C SER A 109 0.44 -8.96 -1.71
N LEU A 110 0.35 -8.05 -0.73
CA LEU A 110 1.44 -7.12 -0.39
C LEU A 110 2.73 -7.87 -0.01
N MET A 111 2.59 -9.06 0.59
CA MET A 111 3.74 -9.89 0.95
C MET A 111 4.38 -10.57 -0.27
N ILE A 112 3.59 -11.02 -1.25
CA ILE A 112 4.06 -11.95 -2.30
C ILE A 112 4.11 -11.30 -3.70
N ALA A 113 3.09 -10.51 -4.05
CA ALA A 113 2.90 -9.93 -5.36
C ALA A 113 3.55 -8.54 -5.49
N CYS A 114 2.86 -7.49 -5.05
CA CYS A 114 3.39 -6.12 -5.06
C CYS A 114 2.72 -5.29 -3.97
N VAL A 115 3.42 -4.25 -3.49
CA VAL A 115 2.81 -3.29 -2.56
C VAL A 115 1.83 -2.35 -3.27
N GLY A 116 2.09 -2.04 -4.54
CA GLY A 116 1.19 -1.26 -5.40
C GLY A 116 1.32 0.25 -5.26
N GLN A 117 0.32 0.97 -5.74
CA GLN A 117 0.33 2.44 -5.79
C GLN A 117 0.27 3.05 -4.38
N GLN A 118 1.22 3.92 -4.03
CA GLN A 118 1.18 4.71 -2.80
C GLN A 118 0.58 6.09 -3.09
N ALA A 119 -0.50 6.44 -2.41
CA ALA A 119 -1.11 7.76 -2.48
C ALA A 119 -0.81 8.54 -1.19
N ILE A 120 -0.62 9.85 -1.34
CA ILE A 120 -0.51 10.79 -0.22
C ILE A 120 -1.59 11.85 -0.39
N SER A 121 -2.43 12.03 0.63
CA SER A 121 -3.53 13.01 0.65
C SER A 121 -4.50 12.89 -0.54
N GLY A 122 -4.83 11.65 -0.90
CA GLY A 122 -5.75 11.33 -2.00
C GLY A 122 -5.16 11.47 -3.41
N HIS A 123 -3.91 11.92 -3.53
CA HIS A 123 -3.23 12.13 -4.80
C HIS A 123 -1.96 11.27 -4.87
N ARG A 124 -1.48 10.95 -6.08
CA ARG A 124 -0.17 10.31 -6.21
C ARG A 124 0.92 11.30 -5.80
N VAL A 125 1.98 10.83 -5.12
CA VAL A 125 3.04 11.66 -4.49
C VAL A 125 3.53 12.78 -5.41
N MET A 126 3.11 14.02 -5.14
CA MET A 126 3.48 15.18 -5.96
C MET A 126 4.97 15.44 -5.91
N ASP A 127 5.53 15.91 -7.02
CA ASP A 127 6.96 16.16 -7.18
C ASP A 127 7.34 17.38 -6.33
N SER A 128 7.70 17.16 -5.05
CA SER A 128 8.15 18.24 -4.19
C SER A 128 9.54 18.70 -4.65
N ARG A 129 9.79 20.02 -4.66
CA ARG A 129 11.05 20.67 -5.05
C ARG A 129 12.26 20.36 -4.15
N THR A 130 12.29 19.23 -3.48
CA THR A 130 13.40 18.81 -2.62
C THR A 130 14.48 18.14 -3.47
N GLU A 131 15.75 18.41 -3.14
CA GLU A 131 16.93 18.06 -3.92
C GLU A 131 17.08 16.55 -4.23
N LEU A 132 16.44 15.67 -3.44
CA LEU A 132 16.42 14.22 -3.68
C LEU A 132 15.64 13.82 -4.95
N TYR A 133 14.68 14.64 -5.39
CA TYR A 133 13.81 14.34 -6.54
C TYR A 133 14.45 14.71 -7.88
N HIS A 134 15.47 15.57 -7.89
CA HIS A 134 16.05 16.11 -9.13
C HIS A 134 16.75 15.07 -10.00
N THR A 135 17.30 14.01 -9.41
CA THR A 135 17.90 12.86 -10.11
C THR A 135 16.88 11.80 -10.55
N LEU A 136 15.62 11.93 -10.11
CA LEU A 136 14.56 10.95 -10.23
C LEU A 136 13.38 11.51 -11.06
N LYS A 137 13.64 12.38 -12.04
CA LYS A 137 12.61 13.15 -12.75
C LYS A 137 11.89 12.45 -13.92
N SER A 138 12.23 11.22 -14.29
CA SER A 138 11.96 10.76 -15.66
C SER A 138 11.02 9.58 -15.89
N THR A 139 10.31 9.01 -14.90
CA THR A 139 9.46 7.83 -15.20
C THR A 139 8.13 7.77 -14.47
N LEU A 140 7.10 7.31 -15.18
CA LEU A 140 5.78 6.91 -14.63
C LEU A 140 5.88 5.83 -13.51
N LYS A 141 7.07 5.25 -13.31
CA LYS A 141 7.41 4.32 -12.22
C LYS A 141 7.49 4.98 -10.85
N PHE A 142 7.55 6.32 -10.76
CA PHE A 142 7.89 7.03 -9.53
C PHE A 142 6.91 6.89 -8.35
N ARG A 143 5.82 6.14 -8.49
CA ARG A 143 4.75 6.14 -7.48
C ARG A 143 4.08 4.78 -7.28
N PHE A 144 4.48 3.77 -8.04
CA PHE A 144 3.99 2.41 -7.94
C PHE A 144 5.11 1.52 -7.40
N VAL A 145 4.85 0.83 -6.30
CA VAL A 145 5.81 -0.08 -5.69
C VAL A 145 5.60 -1.46 -6.32
N GLU A 146 6.53 -1.84 -7.19
CA GLU A 146 6.47 -3.07 -7.98
C GLU A 146 6.88 -4.28 -7.14
N ASN A 147 7.81 -4.08 -6.21
CA ASN A 147 8.30 -5.14 -5.35
C ASN A 147 7.33 -5.50 -4.21
N SER A 148 7.49 -6.70 -3.68
CA SER A 148 6.75 -7.21 -2.52
C SER A 148 7.60 -7.16 -1.26
N PHE A 149 6.97 -7.36 -0.09
CA PHE A 149 7.72 -7.44 1.17
C PHE A 149 8.61 -8.68 1.26
N ASP A 150 8.32 -9.75 0.52
CA ASP A 150 9.16 -10.95 0.46
C ASP A 150 10.40 -10.73 -0.40
N SER A 151 10.27 -10.07 -1.56
CA SER A 151 11.41 -9.72 -2.43
C SER A 151 12.27 -8.59 -1.86
N GLY A 152 11.69 -7.75 -1.00
CA GLY A 152 12.31 -6.54 -0.48
C GLY A 152 12.11 -5.33 -1.39
N LEU A 153 12.18 -4.14 -0.79
CA LEU A 153 11.91 -2.86 -1.45
C LEU A 153 13.23 -2.18 -1.85
N THR A 154 13.24 -1.53 -3.01
CA THR A 154 14.33 -0.61 -3.37
C THR A 154 14.31 0.63 -2.46
N PRO A 155 15.43 1.34 -2.28
CA PRO A 155 15.46 2.54 -1.43
C PRO A 155 14.42 3.60 -1.81
N THR A 156 14.15 3.76 -3.11
CA THR A 156 13.15 4.69 -3.63
C THR A 156 11.72 4.24 -3.28
N GLU A 157 11.40 2.96 -3.47
CA GLU A 157 10.10 2.40 -3.07
C GLU A 157 9.88 2.46 -1.56
N PHE A 158 10.92 2.16 -0.79
CA PHE A 158 10.89 2.25 0.68
C PHE A 158 10.60 3.69 1.13
N PHE A 159 11.20 4.68 0.48
CA PHE A 159 10.93 6.09 0.78
C PHE A 159 9.45 6.44 0.53
N PHE A 160 8.88 6.09 -0.61
CA PHE A 160 7.48 6.38 -0.89
C PHE A 160 6.51 5.60 0.01
N HIS A 161 6.82 4.35 0.31
CA HIS A 161 6.03 3.54 1.23
C HIS A 161 6.02 4.13 2.64
N THR A 162 7.18 4.56 3.15
CA THR A 162 7.26 5.17 4.48
C THR A 162 6.58 6.54 4.55
N MET A 163 6.59 7.32 3.47
CA MET A 163 5.82 8.56 3.39
C MET A 163 4.31 8.31 3.52
N SER A 164 3.76 7.37 2.75
CA SER A 164 2.34 7.01 2.83
C SER A 164 1.99 6.38 4.19
N GLY A 165 2.87 5.52 4.71
CA GLY A 165 2.70 4.91 6.03
C GLY A 165 2.64 5.94 7.16
N ARG A 166 3.46 7.00 7.11
CA ARG A 166 3.44 8.09 8.10
C ARG A 166 2.12 8.85 8.06
N GLU A 167 1.57 9.13 6.87
CA GLU A 167 0.26 9.79 6.76
C GLU A 167 -0.83 8.99 7.46
N GLY A 168 -0.86 7.66 7.25
CA GLY A 168 -1.82 6.78 7.92
C GLY A 168 -1.71 6.80 9.44
N LEU A 169 -0.49 6.89 9.98
CA LEU A 169 -0.29 7.02 11.44
C LEU A 169 -0.82 8.36 11.97
N VAL A 170 -0.49 9.46 11.30
CA VAL A 170 -0.95 10.80 11.68
C VAL A 170 -2.48 10.90 11.60
N ASP A 171 -3.09 10.36 10.54
CA ASP A 171 -4.54 10.33 10.37
C ASP A 171 -5.22 9.49 11.46
N THR A 172 -4.62 8.37 11.85
CA THR A 172 -5.12 7.55 12.97
C THR A 172 -5.07 8.31 14.28
N ASP A 173 -3.97 9.02 14.57
CA ASP A 173 -3.82 9.82 15.79
C ASP A 173 -4.83 10.97 15.85
N VAL A 174 -5.12 11.61 14.72
CA VAL A 174 -6.11 12.69 14.63
C VAL A 174 -7.52 12.12 14.77
N LYS A 175 -7.86 11.04 14.05
CA LYS A 175 -9.17 10.39 14.13
C LYS A 175 -9.48 9.85 15.52
N THR A 176 -8.49 9.31 16.21
CA THR A 176 -8.65 8.82 17.59
C THR A 176 -9.08 9.96 18.51
N ARG A 177 -8.34 11.08 18.49
CA ARG A 177 -8.66 12.27 19.30
C ARG A 177 -10.04 12.87 18.97
N VAL A 178 -10.38 12.96 17.69
CA VAL A 178 -11.69 13.49 17.25
C VAL A 178 -12.82 12.56 17.69
N ASN A 179 -12.65 11.24 17.55
CA ASN A 179 -13.64 10.26 17.98
C ASN A 179 -13.89 10.33 19.48
N GLU A 180 -12.83 10.41 20.29
CA GLU A 180 -12.93 10.58 21.74
C GLU A 180 -13.68 11.87 22.11
N PHE A 181 -13.34 12.99 21.48
CA PHE A 181 -14.03 14.26 21.69
C PHE A 181 -15.52 14.18 21.33
N CYS A 182 -15.86 13.58 20.18
CA CYS A 182 -17.24 13.38 19.76
C CYS A 182 -18.02 12.48 20.73
N GLN A 183 -17.40 11.40 21.21
CA GLN A 183 -18.02 10.52 22.20
C GLN A 183 -18.33 11.25 23.51
N LEU A 184 -17.38 12.04 24.04
CA LEU A 184 -17.60 12.84 25.25
C LEU A 184 -18.75 13.83 25.09
N ARG A 185 -18.84 14.52 23.95
CA ARG A 185 -19.94 15.45 23.66
C ARG A 185 -21.29 14.74 23.54
N ASN A 186 -21.31 13.57 22.91
CA ASN A 186 -22.54 12.77 22.78
C ASN A 186 -23.02 12.29 24.16
N CYS A 187 -22.11 11.81 25.01
CA CYS A 187 -22.45 11.41 26.39
C CYS A 187 -22.97 12.60 27.22
N GLN A 188 -22.36 13.78 27.10
CA GLN A 188 -22.84 14.99 27.77
C GLN A 188 -24.24 15.40 27.30
N ALA A 189 -24.50 15.38 25.98
CA ALA A 189 -25.81 15.73 25.44
C ALA A 189 -26.92 14.77 25.91
N LEU A 190 -26.61 13.47 25.95
CA LEU A 190 -27.54 12.45 26.46
C LEU A 190 -27.78 12.61 27.97
N ASN A 191 -26.74 12.91 28.76
CA ASN A 191 -26.89 13.15 30.20
C ASN A 191 -27.80 14.34 30.49
N VAL A 192 -27.63 15.45 29.77
CA VAL A 192 -28.53 16.61 29.89
C VAL A 192 -29.97 16.20 29.54
N SER A 193 -30.18 15.43 28.47
CA SER A 193 -31.52 14.99 28.08
C SER A 193 -32.19 14.08 29.11
N VAL A 194 -31.47 13.19 29.79
CA VAL A 194 -32.05 12.32 30.83
C VAL A 194 -32.30 13.08 32.13
N ASP A 195 -31.44 14.05 32.49
CA ASP A 195 -31.67 14.92 33.65
C ASP A 195 -32.97 15.73 33.48
N TRP A 196 -33.25 16.25 32.28
CA TRP A 196 -34.52 16.92 31.99
C TRP A 196 -35.72 15.98 31.98
N MET A 197 -35.55 14.71 31.62
CA MET A 197 -36.63 13.71 31.58
C MET A 197 -36.97 13.14 32.97
N VAL A 198 -36.03 13.15 33.91
CA VAL A 198 -36.22 12.64 35.29
C VAL A 198 -36.72 13.73 36.26
N ILE A 199 -36.67 15.01 35.88
CA ILE A 199 -37.12 16.15 36.69
C ILE A 199 -38.58 16.58 36.37
N ILE A 200 -39.25 15.95 35.40
CA ILE A 200 -40.68 16.15 35.07
C ILE A 200 -41.46 14.91 35.50
#